data_AF-A0A170UEX6-F1
#
_entry.id   AF-A0A170UEX6-F1
#
_cell.length_a   1.000
_cell.length_b   1.000
_cell.length_c   1.000
_cell.angle_alpha   90.00
_cell.angle_beta   90.00
_cell.angle_gamma   90.00
#
_symmetry.space_group_name_H-M   'P 1'
#
loop_
_entity.id
_entity.type
_entity.pdbx_description
1 polymer ?
#
loop_
_entity_poly.entity_id
_entity_poly.type
_entity_poly.pdbx_seq_one_letter_code
_entity_poly.pdbx_strand_id
1 'polypeptide(L)'
;EGENYLSLIMRYRLEIVRSSGEKSVKYIIIKMQPPSETKTNFSKEVSLFINEIKMYSIVLKSMKTLMEEFEDRRETLWCEMIAYTPYDMIALDDLKDQNFVIINRSETLDFDHSMLVMRTLGRYHAMSKILLKRSVIYPYDFPSFIFCRPLLVNICFISSLT
;
A
#
# COMPACT_ATOMS: atom_id res chain seq x y z
N GLU A 1 8.26 1.97 -17.45
CA GLU A 1 7.12 2.59 -16.75
C GLU A 1 5.99 1.59 -16.71
N GLY A 2 5.36 1.38 -15.55
CA GLY A 2 4.18 0.53 -15.45
C GLY A 2 2.96 1.44 -15.34
N GLU A 3 2.07 1.42 -16.34
CA GLU A 3 0.78 2.07 -16.24
C GLU A 3 -0.07 1.31 -15.21
N ASN A 4 -0.03 1.78 -13.96
CA ASN A 4 -0.97 1.32 -12.94
C ASN A 4 -2.25 2.15 -13.11
N TYR A 5 -3.38 1.47 -13.25
CA TYR A 5 -4.66 2.03 -13.70
C TYR A 5 -5.01 3.42 -13.12
N LEU A 6 -4.76 3.63 -11.82
CA LEU A 6 -5.13 4.82 -11.04
C LEU A 6 -3.93 5.57 -10.41
N SER A 7 -2.69 5.25 -10.76
CA SER A 7 -1.51 5.92 -10.20
C SER A 7 -0.29 5.75 -11.09
N LEU A 8 0.61 6.73 -11.11
CA LEU A 8 1.94 6.57 -11.70
C LEU A 8 2.89 5.98 -10.64
N ILE A 9 3.57 4.87 -10.98
CA ILE A 9 4.57 4.25 -10.09
C ILE A 9 5.93 4.23 -10.78
N MET A 10 6.93 4.77 -10.10
CA MET A 10 8.30 4.88 -10.59
C MET A 10 9.28 4.33 -9.56
N ARG A 11 10.32 3.65 -10.02
CA ARG A 11 11.43 3.16 -9.20
C ARG A 11 12.63 4.06 -9.42
N TYR A 12 13.11 4.71 -8.37
CA TYR A 12 14.28 5.59 -8.42
C TYR A 12 15.50 4.93 -7.80
N ARG A 13 16.65 5.12 -8.46
CA ARG A 13 17.97 4.76 -7.93
C ARG A 13 18.59 5.99 -7.27
N LEU A 14 18.87 5.90 -5.98
CA LEU A 14 19.52 6.96 -5.21
C LEU A 14 20.99 6.59 -4.98
N GLU A 15 21.89 7.51 -5.34
CA GLU A 15 23.29 7.44 -4.91
C GLU A 15 23.45 8.29 -3.66
N ILE A 16 23.71 7.64 -2.53
CA ILE A 16 23.83 8.27 -1.22
C ILE A 16 25.31 8.39 -0.89
N VAL A 17 25.76 9.61 -0.63
CA VAL A 17 27.11 9.90 -0.13
C VAL A 17 26.99 10.35 1.32
N ARG A 18 27.55 9.55 2.24
CA ARG A 18 27.57 9.88 3.67
C ARG A 18 28.65 10.92 3.96
N SER A 19 28.54 11.60 5.09
CA SER A 19 29.56 12.56 5.57
C SER A 19 30.95 11.94 5.73
N SER A 20 31.03 10.62 5.93
CA SER A 20 32.28 9.84 5.94
C SER A 20 32.93 9.67 4.57
N GLY A 21 32.27 10.07 3.48
CA GLY A 21 32.68 9.78 2.10
C GLY A 21 32.22 8.41 1.59
N GLU A 22 31.61 7.58 2.44
CA GLU A 22 31.06 6.28 2.05
C GLU A 22 29.91 6.47 1.04
N LYS A 23 29.97 5.72 -0.06
CA LYS A 23 28.93 5.70 -1.10
C LYS A 23 28.10 4.45 -0.98
N SER A 24 26.77 4.60 -1.02
CA SER A 24 25.82 3.49 -1.06
C SER A 24 24.72 3.76 -2.08
N VAL A 25 24.15 2.70 -2.63
CA VAL A 25 23.00 2.80 -3.53
C VAL A 25 21.76 2.33 -2.78
N LYS A 26 20.66 3.07 -2.91
CA LYS A 26 19.33 2.66 -2.41
C LYS A 26 18.30 2.82 -3.50
N TYR A 27 17.27 1.97 -3.49
CA TYR A 27 16.12 2.12 -4.36
C TYR A 27 14.89 2.56 -3.57
N ILE A 28 14.08 3.42 -4.18
CA ILE A 28 12.79 3.85 -3.62
C ILE A 28 11.71 3.73 -4.69
N ILE A 29 10.49 3.48 -4.23
CA ILE A 29 9.30 3.47 -5.07
C ILE A 29 8.52 4.76 -4.81
N ILE A 30 8.32 5.56 -5.84
CA ILE A 30 7.45 6.73 -5.79
C ILE A 30 6.15 6.39 -6.49
N LYS A 31 5.05 6.51 -5.75
CA LYS A 31 3.70 6.41 -6.27
C LYS A 31 3.06 7.79 -6.22
N MET A 32 2.49 8.24 -7.32
CA MET A 32 1.88 9.56 -7.42
C MET A 32 0.59 9.56 -8.24
N GLN A 33 -0.18 10.64 -8.14
CA GLN A 33 -1.37 10.84 -8.96
C GLN A 33 -1.06 10.67 -10.45
N PRO A 34 -1.97 10.08 -11.24
CA PRO A 34 -1.79 9.96 -12.66
C PRO A 34 -1.89 11.35 -13.32
N PRO A 35 -1.16 11.61 -14.42
CA PRO A 35 -1.19 12.92 -15.10
C PRO A 35 -2.55 13.25 -15.74
N SER A 36 -3.44 12.25 -15.90
CA SER A 36 -4.78 12.44 -16.42
C SER A 36 -5.69 13.11 -15.38
N GLU A 37 -6.30 14.23 -15.76
CA GLU A 37 -7.25 14.97 -14.93
C GLU A 37 -8.46 14.11 -14.53
N THR A 38 -9.02 13.34 -15.47
CA THR A 38 -10.12 12.40 -15.19
C THR A 38 -9.75 11.38 -14.12
N LYS A 39 -8.57 10.77 -14.23
CA LYS A 39 -8.09 9.79 -13.26
C LYS A 39 -7.74 10.43 -11.90
N THR A 40 -7.23 11.66 -11.91
CA THR A 40 -6.96 12.44 -10.69
C THR A 40 -8.25 12.79 -9.95
N ASN A 41 -9.25 13.30 -10.65
CA ASN A 41 -10.55 13.65 -10.06
C ASN A 41 -11.22 12.42 -9.46
N PHE A 42 -11.21 11.31 -10.19
CA PHE A 42 -11.66 10.02 -9.68
C PHE A 42 -10.90 9.63 -8.40
N SER A 43 -9.56 9.65 -8.42
CA SER A 43 -8.75 9.29 -7.26
C SER A 43 -9.08 10.15 -6.02
N LYS A 44 -9.42 11.42 -6.21
CA LYS A 44 -9.82 12.33 -5.13
C LYS A 44 -11.20 11.96 -4.58
N GLU A 45 -12.17 11.71 -5.45
CA GLU A 45 -13.53 11.30 -5.07
C GLU A 45 -13.55 10.05 -4.20
N VAL A 46 -12.69 9.08 -4.53
CA VAL A 46 -12.55 7.82 -3.78
C VAL A 46 -11.47 7.86 -2.70
N SER A 47 -10.81 9.00 -2.48
CA SER A 47 -9.84 9.24 -1.41
C SER A 47 -8.68 8.22 -1.38
N LEU A 48 -8.22 7.75 -2.55
CA LEU A 48 -7.24 6.66 -2.64
C LEU A 48 -5.93 6.97 -1.91
N PHE A 49 -5.29 8.09 -2.25
CA PHE A 49 -4.02 8.49 -1.65
C PHE A 49 -4.16 8.83 -0.17
N ILE A 50 -5.28 9.40 0.26
CA ILE A 50 -5.53 9.68 1.68
C ILE A 50 -5.59 8.37 2.46
N ASN A 51 -6.33 7.39 1.96
CA ASN A 51 -6.47 6.08 2.60
C ASN A 51 -5.14 5.33 2.62
N GLU A 52 -4.38 5.40 1.53
CA GLU A 52 -3.06 4.78 1.43
C GLU A 52 -2.04 5.44 2.39
N ILE A 53 -2.00 6.77 2.45
CA ILE A 53 -1.17 7.50 3.43
C ILE A 53 -1.57 7.10 4.85
N LYS A 54 -2.86 7.06 5.19
CA LYS A 54 -3.34 6.61 6.51
C LYS A 54 -2.92 5.17 6.82
N MET A 55 -2.97 4.28 5.82
CA MET A 55 -2.55 2.88 5.98
C MET A 55 -1.08 2.80 6.42
N TYR A 56 -0.18 3.47 5.70
CA TYR A 56 1.25 3.45 6.02
C TYR A 56 1.62 4.29 7.26
N SER A 57 0.98 5.43 7.47
CA SER A 57 1.34 6.35 8.55
C SER A 57 0.74 5.98 9.91
N ILE A 58 -0.42 5.30 9.93
CA ILE A 58 -1.15 4.99 11.17
C ILE A 58 -1.30 3.48 11.33
N VAL A 59 -1.96 2.80 10.39
CA VAL A 59 -2.39 1.41 10.57
C VAL A 59 -1.19 0.47 10.71
N LEU A 60 -0.30 0.45 9.71
CA LEU A 60 0.85 -0.47 9.67
C LEU A 60 1.86 -0.17 10.77
N LYS A 61 2.05 1.10 11.13
CA LYS A 61 2.88 1.48 12.29
C LYS A 61 2.29 0.95 13.60
N SER A 62 0.98 1.11 13.78
CA SER A 62 0.28 0.60 14.98
C SER A 62 0.31 -0.92 15.03
N MET A 63 0.21 -1.60 13.89
CA MET A 63 0.38 -3.05 13.81
C MET A 63 1.79 -3.48 14.21
N LYS A 64 2.83 -2.74 13.81
CA LYS A 64 4.21 -3.00 14.24
C LYS A 64 4.37 -2.86 15.76
N THR A 65 3.75 -1.84 16.37
CA THR A 65 3.71 -1.70 17.83
C THR A 65 2.98 -2.87 18.50
N LEU A 66 1.86 -3.35 17.94
CA LEU A 66 1.20 -4.55 18.43
C LEU A 66 2.10 -5.79 18.32
N MET A 67 2.84 -5.93 17.21
CA MET A 67 3.78 -7.03 17.06
C MET A 67 4.84 -7.02 18.16
N GLU A 68 5.39 -5.85 18.50
CA GLU A 68 6.34 -5.72 19.60
C GLU A 68 5.72 -6.05 20.96
N GLU A 69 4.50 -5.55 21.22
CA GLU A 69 3.76 -5.78 22.47
C GLU A 69 3.44 -7.27 22.70
N PHE A 70 3.05 -7.98 21.65
CA PHE A 70 2.71 -9.40 21.70
C PHE A 70 3.91 -10.32 21.41
N GLU A 71 5.13 -9.76 21.40
CA GLU A 71 6.39 -10.47 21.10
C GLU A 71 6.36 -11.26 19.78
N ASP A 72 5.58 -10.79 18.82
CA ASP A 72 5.43 -11.39 17.52
C ASP A 72 6.63 -11.07 16.62
N ARG A 73 7.57 -12.01 16.58
CA ARG A 73 8.83 -11.89 15.83
C ARG A 73 8.72 -12.23 14.34
N ARG A 74 7.51 -12.51 13.81
CA ARG A 74 7.31 -12.79 12.39
C ARG A 74 7.54 -11.53 11.56
N GLU A 75 8.13 -11.69 10.38
CA GLU A 75 8.40 -10.61 9.44
C GLU A 75 7.14 -9.83 9.04
N THR A 76 7.35 -8.56 8.68
CA THR A 76 6.33 -7.72 8.07
C THR A 76 6.34 -7.91 6.56
N LEU A 77 5.19 -8.19 5.95
CA LEU A 77 5.07 -8.36 4.49
C LEU A 77 4.59 -7.07 3.81
N TRP A 78 5.04 -5.92 4.29
CA TRP A 78 4.73 -4.59 3.75
C TRP A 78 5.98 -3.70 3.77
N CYS A 79 6.03 -2.72 2.87
CA CYS A 79 7.10 -1.73 2.83
C CYS A 79 6.91 -0.63 3.88
N GLU A 80 8.01 0.05 4.20
CA GLU A 80 8.01 1.25 5.03
C GLU A 80 7.79 2.50 4.16
N MET A 81 7.04 3.46 4.68
CA MET A 81 6.85 4.76 4.04
C MET A 81 7.95 5.73 4.46
N ILE A 82 8.69 6.21 3.46
CA ILE A 82 9.81 7.15 3.62
C ILE A 82 9.28 8.58 3.74
N ALA A 83 8.38 8.97 2.83
CA ALA A 83 7.83 10.32 2.75
C ALA A 83 6.47 10.30 2.05
N TYR A 84 5.72 11.39 2.17
CA TYR A 84 4.51 11.61 1.40
C TYR A 84 4.23 13.10 1.20
N THR A 85 3.54 13.41 0.10
CA THR A 85 2.86 14.70 -0.11
C THR A 85 1.36 14.45 0.00
N PRO A 86 0.64 15.14 0.89
CA PRO A 86 -0.80 14.95 1.05
C PRO A 86 -1.54 14.97 -0.30
N TYR A 87 -2.43 14.00 -0.50
CA TYR A 87 -3.27 13.84 -1.69
C TYR A 87 -2.55 13.52 -3.02
N ASP A 88 -1.22 13.51 -3.05
CA ASP A 88 -0.47 13.54 -4.31
C ASP A 88 0.55 12.41 -4.46
N MET A 89 1.41 12.19 -3.46
CA MET A 89 2.58 11.33 -3.60
C MET A 89 2.90 10.55 -2.33
N ILE A 90 3.39 9.32 -2.50
CA ILE A 90 3.93 8.47 -1.44
C ILE A 90 5.27 7.89 -1.93
N ALA A 91 6.30 8.00 -1.09
CA ALA A 91 7.60 7.38 -1.29
C ALA A 91 7.73 6.19 -0.32
N LEU A 92 8.06 5.02 -0.87
CA LEU A 92 8.15 3.75 -0.17
C LEU A 92 9.53 3.13 -0.36
N ASP A 93 10.00 2.37 0.61
CA ASP A 93 11.19 1.53 0.44
C ASP A 93 10.93 0.44 -0.62
N ASP A 94 11.98 0.09 -1.38
CA ASP A 94 11.90 -0.95 -2.40
C ASP A 94 12.00 -2.35 -1.78
N LEU A 95 10.93 -3.14 -1.88
CA LEU A 95 10.90 -4.52 -1.37
C LEU A 95 11.78 -5.48 -2.17
N LYS A 96 12.27 -5.10 -3.36
CA LYS A 96 13.26 -5.92 -4.08
C LYS A 96 14.55 -6.12 -3.27
N ASP A 97 14.92 -5.15 -2.44
CA ASP A 97 16.09 -5.26 -1.56
C ASP A 97 15.87 -6.33 -0.46
N GLN A 98 14.62 -6.74 -0.23
CA GLN A 98 14.21 -7.83 0.66
C GLN A 98 13.87 -9.13 -0.10
N ASN A 99 14.28 -9.24 -1.37
CA ASN A 99 14.02 -10.39 -2.25
C ASN A 99 12.54 -10.62 -2.60
N PHE A 100 11.67 -9.63 -2.45
CA PHE A 100 10.29 -9.74 -2.95
C PHE A 100 10.29 -9.71 -4.48
N VAL A 101 9.49 -10.61 -5.06
CA VAL A 101 9.33 -10.74 -6.51
C VAL A 101 7.90 -10.43 -6.93
N ILE A 102 7.76 -9.79 -8.08
CA ILE A 102 6.45 -9.60 -8.72
C ILE A 102 6.17 -10.85 -9.53
N ILE A 103 5.12 -11.58 -9.17
CA ILE A 103 4.62 -12.71 -9.94
C ILE A 103 3.76 -12.22 -11.12
N ASN A 104 3.67 -13.04 -12.16
CA ASN A 104 2.76 -12.78 -13.26
C ASN A 104 1.31 -12.84 -12.77
N ARG A 105 0.55 -11.75 -12.95
CA ARG A 105 -0.86 -11.66 -12.49
C ARG A 105 -1.81 -12.65 -13.16
N SER A 106 -1.40 -13.22 -14.30
CA SER A 106 -2.16 -14.25 -15.02
C SER A 106 -1.89 -15.66 -14.50
N GLU A 107 -0.92 -15.82 -13.61
CA GLU A 107 -0.58 -17.07 -12.96
C GLU A 107 -1.17 -17.14 -11.54
N THR A 108 -1.43 -18.35 -11.09
CA THR A 108 -1.89 -18.63 -9.73
C THR A 108 -0.73 -18.82 -8.77
N LEU A 109 -0.94 -18.48 -7.50
CA LEU A 109 0.01 -18.84 -6.44
C LEU A 109 0.07 -20.36 -6.27
N ASP A 110 1.27 -20.88 -5.98
CA ASP A 110 1.41 -22.24 -5.47
C ASP A 110 0.82 -22.36 -4.04
N PHE A 111 0.78 -23.58 -3.53
CA PHE A 111 0.18 -23.87 -2.24
C PHE A 111 0.90 -23.16 -1.07
N ASP A 112 2.23 -23.11 -1.09
CA ASP A 112 3.02 -22.54 0.01
C ASP A 112 2.84 -21.02 0.08
N HIS A 113 2.88 -20.34 -1.07
CA HIS A 113 2.61 -18.91 -1.14
C HIS A 113 1.15 -18.60 -0.79
N SER A 114 0.20 -19.42 -1.24
CA SER A 114 -1.22 -19.28 -0.86
C SER A 114 -1.42 -19.41 0.65
N MET A 115 -0.76 -20.38 1.28
CA MET A 115 -0.81 -20.59 2.72
C MET A 115 -0.19 -19.40 3.48
N LEU A 116 0.93 -18.86 3.00
CA LEU A 116 1.56 -17.66 3.56
C LEU A 116 0.63 -16.45 3.50
N VAL A 117 -0.03 -16.23 2.36
CA VAL A 117 -1.02 -15.14 2.19
C VAL A 117 -2.17 -15.30 3.19
N MET A 118 -2.77 -16.49 3.28
CA MET A 118 -3.91 -16.72 4.18
C MET A 118 -3.54 -16.50 5.65
N ARG A 119 -2.36 -16.97 6.09
CA ARG A 119 -1.84 -16.73 7.44
C ARG A 119 -1.61 -15.25 7.71
N THR A 120 -1.04 -14.54 6.74
CA THR A 120 -0.75 -13.11 6.85
C THR A 120 -2.04 -12.29 6.92
N LEU A 121 -3.04 -12.61 6.10
CA LEU A 121 -4.35 -11.97 6.15
C LEU A 121 -5.05 -12.23 7.48
N GLY A 122 -5.00 -13.47 8.01
CA GLY A 122 -5.54 -13.78 9.33
C GLY A 122 -4.90 -12.94 10.44
N ARG A 123 -3.57 -12.81 10.43
CA ARG A 123 -2.80 -11.96 11.35
C ARG A 123 -3.19 -10.49 11.20
N TYR A 124 -3.27 -9.98 9.98
CA TYR A 124 -3.68 -8.60 9.67
C TYR A 124 -5.09 -8.30 10.20
N HIS A 125 -6.04 -9.21 10.01
CA HIS A 125 -7.40 -9.08 10.53
C HIS A 125 -7.43 -9.07 12.06
N ALA A 126 -6.68 -9.96 12.71
CA ALA A 126 -6.59 -10.00 14.17
C ALA A 126 -6.03 -8.68 14.74
N MET A 127 -4.93 -8.17 14.18
CA MET A 127 -4.36 -6.89 14.60
C MET A 127 -5.32 -5.72 14.34
N SER A 128 -5.97 -5.68 13.18
CA SER A 128 -6.99 -4.67 12.85
C SER A 128 -8.12 -4.65 13.88
N LYS A 129 -8.57 -5.83 14.34
CA LYS A 129 -9.62 -5.93 15.37
C LYS A 129 -9.17 -5.36 16.72
N ILE A 130 -7.90 -5.56 17.09
CA ILE A 130 -7.32 -4.97 18.31
C ILE A 130 -7.25 -3.44 18.16
N LEU A 131 -6.78 -2.93 17.03
CA LEU A 131 -6.70 -1.49 16.76
C LEU A 131 -8.08 -0.82 16.84
N LEU A 132 -9.12 -1.47 16.29
CA LEU A 132 -10.51 -1.02 16.42
C LEU A 132 -10.98 -1.03 17.88
N LYS A 133 -10.70 -2.11 18.63
CA LYS A 133 -11.08 -2.23 20.04
C LYS A 133 -10.41 -1.16 20.92
N ARG A 134 -9.20 -0.74 20.54
CA ARG A 134 -8.43 0.30 21.23
C ARG A 134 -8.69 1.72 20.71
N SER A 135 -9.61 1.88 19.75
CA SER A 135 -9.93 3.17 19.12
C SER A 135 -8.71 3.87 18.50
N VAL A 136 -7.71 3.09 18.07
CA VAL A 136 -6.56 3.60 17.28
C VAL A 136 -7.02 3.89 15.85
N ILE A 137 -7.95 3.07 15.35
CA ILE A 137 -8.66 3.27 14.10
C ILE A 137 -10.15 3.12 14.35
N TYR A 138 -10.96 3.73 13.48
CA TYR A 138 -12.42 3.73 13.54
C TYR A 138 -13.02 3.15 12.26
N PRO A 139 -14.21 2.52 12.32
CA PRO A 139 -14.88 1.98 11.13
C PRO A 139 -15.12 3.01 10.01
N TYR A 140 -15.24 4.30 10.37
CA TYR A 140 -15.47 5.39 9.43
C TYR A 140 -14.18 6.08 8.94
N ASP A 141 -12.99 5.68 9.41
CA ASP A 141 -11.72 6.25 8.96
C ASP A 141 -11.44 5.95 7.48
N PHE A 142 -12.01 4.85 7.00
CA PHE A 142 -11.93 4.37 5.63
C PHE A 142 -13.36 4.34 5.08
N PRO A 143 -13.69 5.14 4.06
CA PRO A 143 -15.03 5.13 3.48
C PRO A 143 -15.35 3.76 2.88
N SER A 144 -16.65 3.48 2.75
CA SER A 144 -17.17 2.23 2.20
C SER A 144 -16.42 1.80 0.95
N PHE A 145 -16.20 0.48 0.85
CA PHE A 145 -15.48 -0.17 -0.24
C PHE A 145 -15.84 0.44 -1.58
N ILE A 146 -14.82 0.72 -2.39
CA ILE A 146 -14.92 1.51 -3.61
C ILE A 146 -16.08 0.99 -4.50
N PHE A 147 -16.25 -0.33 -4.60
CA PHE A 147 -17.28 -0.99 -5.40
C PHE A 147 -18.69 -0.99 -4.79
N CYS A 148 -18.85 -0.55 -3.54
CA CYS A 148 -20.15 -0.27 -2.93
C CYS A 148 -20.62 1.16 -3.19
N ARG A 149 -19.83 2.00 -3.87
CA ARG A 149 -20.26 3.35 -4.27
C ARG A 149 -21.05 3.27 -5.58
N PRO A 150 -22.29 3.82 -5.65
CA PRO A 150 -23.13 3.76 -6.85
C PRO A 150 -22.44 4.27 -8.12
N LEU A 151 -21.61 5.30 -7.98
CA LEU A 151 -20.81 5.88 -9.07
C LEU A 151 -19.89 4.84 -9.75
N LEU A 152 -19.34 3.89 -8.98
CA LEU A 152 -18.33 2.95 -9.46
C LEU A 152 -18.91 1.66 -10.01
N VAL A 153 -20.09 1.26 -9.54
CA VAL A 153 -20.83 0.15 -10.16
C VAL A 153 -21.08 0.47 -11.63
N ASN A 154 -21.48 1.71 -11.93
CA ASN A 154 -21.70 2.16 -13.30
C ASN A 154 -20.41 2.26 -14.13
N ILE A 155 -19.34 2.80 -13.55
CA ILE A 155 -18.06 2.97 -14.28
C ILE A 155 -17.35 1.63 -14.51
N CYS A 156 -17.30 0.73 -13.53
CA CYS A 156 -16.51 -0.52 -13.63
C CYS A 156 -17.28 -1.70 -14.25
N PHE A 157 -18.61 -1.74 -14.13
CA PHE A 157 -19.41 -2.89 -14.56
C PHE A 157 -20.40 -2.61 -15.68
N ILE A 158 -20.80 -1.34 -15.90
CA ILE A 158 -21.75 -1.01 -16.98
C ILE A 158 -21.01 -0.53 -18.24
N SER A 159 -19.89 0.17 -18.11
CA SER A 159 -19.10 0.63 -19.28
C SER A 159 -18.39 -0.51 -20.03
N SER A 160 -18.28 -1.71 -19.45
CA SER A 160 -17.76 -2.91 -20.10
C SER A 160 -18.81 -3.68 -20.91
N LEU A 161 -20.05 -3.18 -20.96
CA LEU A 161 -21.18 -3.73 -21.72
C LEU A 161 -21.65 -2.82 -22.86
N THR A 162 -20.89 -1.76 -23.19
CA THR A 162 -21.11 -0.85 -24.32
C THR A 162 -19.80 -0.59 -25.05
#